data_AF-A0AAV2MFJ3-F1
#
_entry.id   AF-A0AAV2MFJ3-F1
#
_cell.length_a   1.000
_cell.length_b   1.000
_cell.length_c   1.000
_cell.angle_alpha   90.00
_cell.angle_beta   90.00
_cell.angle_gamma   90.00
#
_symmetry.space_group_name_H-M   'P 1'
#
loop_
_entity.id
_entity.type
_entity.pdbx_description
1 polymer ?
#
loop_
_entity_poly.entity_id
_entity_poly.type
_entity_poly.pdbx_seq_one_letter_code
_entity_poly.pdbx_strand_id
1 'polypeptide(L)'
;MNRRGGCNTAKRLQRGGCSRVYNPRGELTITRNEPADGRSIQLEPQEMSVSLRPGVNLLFPIKVRTQEPLLQLEASGAPEGLNITFRKRTATDGPVFEVSLKVEECPPQNQTGPWSVHIRPSGFSHGAKVEINVDCGCSCLDRPEPHSPHCSLHGTFTCGLCTCDPLYVGARCGTHVSSLEEDANDPEAPCRKGPGAPVCSGKGLCEDGYCVCNELENSSGRFSGRFCECNNFECPLRNGSLCGGQGDCECGQCVCMNGWTGDDCGCSMDPAPCRSENQLIGPLCESCPTCSNRCQDHSSCAECKVFQTHRCEEECRLYTVSLVDTVDDLPAPRCRMFSRQDSCVFHFSYSSSKHLTVTKSKECPGTT
;
A
#
# COMPACT_ATOMS: atom_id res chain seq x y z
N MET A 1 24.83 -10.83 12.65
CA MET A 1 23.73 -10.48 13.58
C MET A 1 22.42 -10.46 12.81
N ASN A 2 21.66 -11.56 12.80
CA ASN A 2 20.43 -11.70 12.01
C ASN A 2 19.29 -12.20 12.91
N ARG A 3 18.82 -11.36 13.85
CA ARG A 3 17.63 -11.64 14.67
C ARG A 3 16.40 -11.03 13.98
N ARG A 4 15.68 -11.86 13.22
CA ARG A 4 14.57 -11.52 12.29
C ARG A 4 13.29 -10.94 12.93
N GLY A 5 13.29 -10.60 14.22
CA GLY A 5 12.13 -9.97 14.88
C GLY A 5 12.11 -8.44 14.79
N GLY A 6 13.28 -7.78 14.72
CA GLY A 6 13.40 -6.32 14.73
C GLY A 6 13.48 -5.67 13.34
N CYS A 7 13.67 -6.46 12.29
CA CYS A 7 13.80 -5.97 10.91
C CYS A 7 12.69 -6.57 10.05
N ASN A 8 11.80 -5.71 9.56
CA ASN A 8 10.75 -6.10 8.62
C ASN A 8 10.25 -4.90 7.81
N THR A 9 9.32 -5.14 6.89
CA THR A 9 8.61 -4.03 6.24
C THR A 9 7.90 -3.18 7.28
N ALA A 10 7.86 -1.86 7.08
CA ALA A 10 7.23 -0.94 8.03
C ALA A 10 5.77 -1.33 8.32
N LYS A 11 5.03 -1.77 7.30
CA LYS A 11 3.64 -2.24 7.43
C LYS A 11 3.55 -3.46 8.35
N ARG A 12 4.48 -4.41 8.25
CA ARG A 12 4.49 -5.62 9.09
C ARG A 12 4.87 -5.30 10.52
N LEU A 13 5.87 -4.44 10.74
CA LEU A 13 6.23 -3.97 12.08
C LEU A 13 5.08 -3.23 12.76
N GLN A 14 4.40 -2.33 12.04
CA GLN A 14 3.26 -1.58 12.56
C GLN A 14 2.07 -2.49 12.92
N ARG A 15 1.76 -3.48 12.08
CA ARG A 15 0.74 -4.50 12.40
C ARG A 15 1.11 -5.34 13.63
N GLY A 16 2.41 -5.60 13.83
CA GLY A 16 2.93 -6.26 15.02
C GLY A 16 3.02 -5.35 16.26
N GLY A 17 2.47 -4.13 16.24
CA GLY A 17 2.47 -3.21 17.37
C GLY A 17 3.74 -2.38 17.55
N CYS A 18 4.66 -2.38 16.58
CA CYS A 18 5.85 -1.52 16.62
C CYS A 18 5.48 -0.07 16.27
N SER A 19 5.52 0.80 17.27
CA SER A 19 5.17 2.22 17.14
C SER A 19 6.29 3.08 16.53
N ARG A 20 7.55 2.63 16.61
CA ARG A 20 8.73 3.36 16.12
C ARG A 20 9.53 2.48 15.16
N VAL A 21 9.41 2.76 13.87
CA VAL A 21 10.13 2.05 12.81
C VAL A 21 11.24 2.94 12.26
N TYR A 22 12.49 2.51 12.41
CA TYR A 22 13.63 3.17 11.77
C TYR A 22 13.69 2.75 10.29
N ASN A 23 13.52 3.71 9.39
CA ASN A 23 13.47 3.46 7.95
C ASN A 23 14.04 4.68 7.21
N PRO A 24 15.37 4.85 7.18
CA PRO A 24 15.99 5.99 6.53
C PRO A 24 15.59 6.00 5.06
N ARG A 25 15.25 7.18 4.56
CA ARG A 25 14.94 7.41 3.15
C ARG A 25 16.09 8.18 2.55
N GLY A 26 16.36 7.96 1.27
CA GLY A 26 17.27 8.85 0.56
C GLY A 26 16.74 10.28 0.62
N GLU A 27 17.63 11.23 0.86
CA GLU A 27 17.31 12.64 1.02
C GLU A 27 18.15 13.47 0.06
N LEU A 28 17.55 14.50 -0.52
CA LEU A 28 18.20 15.49 -1.36
C LEU A 28 18.03 16.87 -0.70
N THR A 29 19.15 17.52 -0.45
CA THR A 29 19.19 18.91 0.01
C THR A 29 19.85 19.77 -1.07
N ILE A 30 19.15 20.80 -1.54
CA ILE A 30 19.69 21.78 -2.48
C ILE A 30 20.51 22.80 -1.67
N THR A 31 21.81 22.87 -1.91
CA THR A 31 22.70 23.80 -1.20
C THR A 31 22.88 25.10 -1.97
N ARG A 32 22.80 25.06 -3.31
CA ARG A 32 22.88 26.26 -4.16
C ARG A 32 22.03 26.14 -5.42
N ASN A 33 21.18 27.13 -5.64
CA ASN A 33 20.31 27.24 -6.81
C ASN A 33 20.12 28.72 -7.20
N GLU A 34 21.15 29.31 -7.76
CA GLU A 34 21.13 30.68 -8.28
C GLU A 34 20.44 30.75 -9.65
N PRO A 35 19.74 31.86 -9.95
CA PRO A 35 19.13 32.09 -11.25
C PRO A 35 20.18 32.25 -12.36
N ALA A 36 19.71 32.19 -13.61
CA ALA A 36 20.58 32.25 -14.78
C ALA A 36 21.41 33.53 -14.85
N ASP A 37 22.75 33.41 -14.85
CA ASP A 37 23.69 34.56 -14.82
C ASP A 37 24.21 34.94 -16.23
N GLY A 38 23.39 34.72 -17.27
CA GLY A 38 23.76 35.03 -18.66
C GLY A 38 24.85 34.13 -19.28
N ARG A 39 25.31 33.08 -18.59
CA ARG A 39 26.18 32.05 -19.15
C ARG A 39 25.46 31.25 -20.25
N SER A 40 26.20 30.76 -21.25
CA SER A 40 25.64 29.98 -22.36
C SER A 40 24.97 28.68 -21.90
N ILE A 41 25.43 28.08 -20.80
CA ILE A 41 24.84 26.88 -20.19
C ILE A 41 24.83 26.98 -18.66
N GLN A 42 23.69 26.66 -18.04
CA GLN A 42 23.53 26.56 -16.59
C GLN A 42 22.62 25.39 -16.20
N LEU A 43 23.04 24.64 -15.18
CA LEU A 43 22.26 23.58 -14.55
C LEU A 43 21.58 24.13 -13.30
N GLU A 44 20.33 23.74 -13.05
CA GLU A 44 19.56 24.10 -11.87
C GLU A 44 19.07 22.80 -11.18
N PRO A 45 19.42 22.54 -9.91
CA PRO A 45 20.34 23.31 -9.05
C PRO A 45 21.83 23.18 -9.44
N GLN A 46 22.68 24.09 -8.94
CA GLN A 46 24.13 24.04 -9.19
C GLN A 46 24.88 23.22 -8.12
N GLU A 47 24.40 23.23 -6.88
CA GLU A 47 25.01 22.43 -5.80
C GLU A 47 23.94 21.76 -4.94
N MET A 48 24.21 20.52 -4.56
CA MET A 48 23.31 19.72 -3.76
C MET A 48 24.07 18.66 -2.96
N SER A 49 23.47 18.27 -1.84
CA SER A 49 23.92 17.18 -0.98
C SER A 49 22.87 16.08 -0.98
N VAL A 50 23.32 14.84 -1.08
CA VAL A 50 22.48 13.66 -1.21
C VAL A 50 22.88 12.63 -0.16
N SER A 51 21.91 12.14 0.59
CA SER A 51 22.03 10.93 1.39
C SER A 51 21.40 9.76 0.66
N LEU A 52 22.17 8.71 0.39
CA LEU A 52 21.71 7.49 -0.26
C LEU A 52 21.53 6.38 0.77
N ARG A 53 20.43 5.65 0.64
CA ARG A 53 20.26 4.36 1.30
C ARG A 53 20.59 3.24 0.30
N PRO A 54 21.43 2.27 0.68
CA PRO A 54 21.72 1.11 -0.17
C PRO A 54 20.46 0.38 -0.64
N GLY A 55 20.45 -0.04 -1.89
CA GLY A 55 19.35 -0.75 -2.56
C GLY A 55 18.18 0.14 -3.00
N VAL A 56 18.17 1.43 -2.66
CA VAL A 56 17.07 2.36 -3.00
C VAL A 56 17.55 3.40 -4.00
N ASN A 57 16.80 3.56 -5.09
CA ASN A 57 17.08 4.59 -6.09
C ASN A 57 16.62 5.96 -5.57
N LEU A 58 17.51 6.95 -5.59
CA LEU A 58 17.12 8.35 -5.41
C LEU A 58 17.00 9.02 -6.78
N LEU A 59 15.83 9.62 -7.03
CA LEU A 59 15.51 10.32 -8.27
C LEU A 59 15.38 11.81 -8.01
N PHE A 60 16.02 12.63 -8.85
CA PHE A 60 15.82 14.08 -8.81
C PHE A 60 16.00 14.72 -10.18
N PRO A 61 15.30 15.84 -10.46
CA PRO A 61 15.43 16.55 -11.71
C PRO A 61 16.61 17.52 -11.70
N ILE A 62 17.34 17.60 -12.80
CA ILE A 62 18.23 18.71 -13.15
C ILE A 62 17.67 19.39 -14.39
N LYS A 63 17.40 20.69 -14.29
CA LYS A 63 17.03 21.50 -15.45
C LYS A 63 18.29 22.05 -16.10
N VAL A 64 18.38 21.93 -17.42
CA VAL A 64 19.51 22.48 -18.19
C VAL A 64 19.00 23.65 -19.01
N ARG A 65 19.51 24.84 -18.72
CA ARG A 65 19.29 26.04 -19.54
C ARG A 65 20.44 26.18 -20.51
N THR A 66 20.12 26.24 -21.79
CA THR A 66 21.08 26.23 -22.90
C THR A 66 20.40 26.70 -24.18
N GLN A 67 21.20 27.16 -25.14
CA GLN A 67 20.75 27.45 -26.51
C GLN A 67 20.95 26.25 -27.46
N GLU A 68 21.55 25.14 -27.02
CA GLU A 68 21.88 23.97 -27.84
C GLU A 68 20.90 22.77 -27.65
N PRO A 69 20.44 22.10 -28.73
CA PRO A 69 19.35 21.12 -28.66
C PRO A 69 19.75 19.67 -28.25
N LEU A 70 21.04 19.30 -28.30
CA LEU A 70 21.51 17.90 -28.18
C LEU A 70 22.49 17.66 -27.03
N LEU A 71 22.11 17.99 -25.81
CA LEU A 71 22.95 17.73 -24.63
C LEU A 71 22.78 16.30 -24.12
N GLN A 72 23.89 15.61 -23.93
CA GLN A 72 24.02 14.44 -23.05
C GLN A 72 24.67 14.91 -21.73
N LEU A 73 24.35 14.23 -20.63
CA LEU A 73 24.98 14.50 -19.34
C LEU A 73 25.98 13.39 -19.02
N GLU A 74 27.11 13.78 -18.46
CA GLU A 74 28.17 12.90 -17.97
C GLU A 74 28.44 13.19 -16.49
N ALA A 75 28.73 12.14 -15.73
CA ALA A 75 29.17 12.23 -14.36
C ALA A 75 30.68 11.98 -14.26
N SER A 76 31.34 12.70 -13.37
CA SER A 76 32.77 12.56 -13.07
C SER A 76 33.00 12.60 -11.57
N GLY A 77 34.04 11.89 -11.09
CA GLY A 77 34.32 11.78 -9.66
C GLY A 77 33.41 10.80 -8.90
N ALA A 78 32.64 9.97 -9.61
CA ALA A 78 31.87 8.89 -9.00
C ALA A 78 32.81 7.78 -8.49
N PRO A 79 32.61 7.28 -7.26
CA PRO A 79 33.35 6.13 -6.73
C PRO A 79 32.90 4.83 -7.41
N GLU A 80 33.67 3.76 -7.20
CA GLU A 80 33.28 2.42 -7.61
C GLU A 80 32.00 1.97 -6.88
N GLY A 81 31.08 1.32 -7.59
CA GLY A 81 29.81 0.84 -7.03
C GLY A 81 28.66 1.87 -7.00
N LEU A 82 28.90 3.14 -7.33
CA LEU A 82 27.83 4.13 -7.53
C LEU A 82 27.30 4.07 -8.96
N ASN A 83 26.03 3.71 -9.11
CA ASN A 83 25.33 3.72 -10.39
C ASN A 83 24.60 5.04 -10.60
N ILE A 84 24.93 5.74 -11.69
CA ILE A 84 24.34 7.01 -12.09
C ILE A 84 23.73 6.85 -13.48
N THR A 85 22.44 7.13 -13.61
CA THR A 85 21.76 7.12 -14.91
C THR A 85 21.00 8.42 -15.14
N PHE A 86 20.89 8.80 -16.41
CA PHE A 86 20.25 10.04 -16.84
C PHE A 86 19.10 9.74 -17.78
N ARG A 87 17.90 10.24 -17.47
CA ARG A 87 16.73 10.14 -18.35
C ARG A 87 16.25 11.52 -18.76
N LYS A 88 16.39 11.84 -20.05
CA LYS A 88 15.86 13.09 -20.61
C LYS A 88 14.33 13.08 -20.59
N ARG A 89 13.73 14.13 -20.05
CA ARG A 89 12.30 14.44 -20.10
C ARG A 89 12.10 15.74 -20.86
N THR A 90 11.05 15.79 -21.68
CA THR A 90 10.64 16.99 -22.40
C THR A 90 9.83 17.89 -21.47
N ALA A 91 10.19 19.18 -21.40
CA ALA A 91 9.44 20.20 -20.68
C ALA A 91 9.35 21.46 -21.55
N THR A 92 8.37 22.32 -21.26
CA THR A 92 8.10 23.56 -22.01
C THR A 92 9.23 24.58 -21.88
N ASP A 93 9.98 24.54 -20.77
CA ASP A 93 10.96 25.56 -20.40
C ASP A 93 12.42 25.09 -20.57
N GLY A 94 12.65 24.11 -21.46
CA GLY A 94 13.96 23.53 -21.75
C GLY A 94 14.10 22.05 -21.35
N PRO A 95 15.24 21.41 -21.66
CA PRO A 95 15.48 20.01 -21.33
C PRO A 95 15.63 19.79 -19.82
N VAL A 96 14.89 18.81 -19.29
CA VAL A 96 15.00 18.35 -17.90
C VAL A 96 15.55 16.93 -17.91
N PHE A 97 16.53 16.64 -17.07
CA PHE A 97 17.08 15.30 -16.89
C PHE A 97 16.69 14.78 -15.52
N GLU A 98 16.02 13.64 -15.48
CA GLU A 98 15.84 12.88 -14.26
C GLU A 98 17.10 12.06 -14.02
N VAL A 99 17.82 12.40 -12.95
CA VAL A 99 19.02 11.69 -12.52
C VAL A 99 18.60 10.63 -11.51
N SER A 100 19.08 9.40 -11.71
CA SER A 100 18.91 8.30 -10.76
C SER A 100 20.25 7.90 -10.18
N LEU A 101 20.36 7.97 -8.85
CA LEU A 101 21.51 7.50 -8.09
C LEU A 101 21.15 6.22 -7.34
N LYS A 102 22.01 5.19 -7.43
CA LYS A 102 21.84 3.94 -6.69
C LYS A 102 23.20 3.38 -6.26
N VAL A 103 23.26 2.87 -5.03
CA VAL A 103 24.32 2.00 -4.55
C VAL A 103 23.64 0.71 -4.08
N GLU A 104 24.15 -0.46 -4.47
CA GLU A 104 23.51 -1.75 -4.09
C GLU A 104 23.78 -2.11 -2.63
N GLU A 105 25.02 -1.94 -2.18
CA GLU A 105 25.50 -2.37 -0.87
C GLU A 105 26.25 -1.28 -0.13
N CYS A 106 26.38 -1.42 1.19
CA CYS A 106 27.19 -0.50 1.98
C CYS A 106 28.66 -0.55 1.56
N PRO A 107 29.26 0.59 1.13
CA PRO A 107 30.70 0.67 0.93
C PRO A 107 31.46 0.37 2.23
N PRO A 108 32.76 0.04 2.16
CA PRO A 108 33.62 -0.02 3.34
C PRO A 108 33.49 1.26 4.18
N GLN A 109 33.59 1.16 5.50
CA GLN A 109 33.21 2.23 6.43
C GLN A 109 33.92 3.58 6.17
N ASN A 110 35.18 3.50 5.71
CA ASN A 110 36.07 4.57 5.30
C ASN A 110 35.79 5.15 3.88
N GLN A 111 34.75 4.67 3.21
CA GLN A 111 34.33 5.08 1.87
C GLN A 111 32.84 5.43 1.83
N THR A 112 32.21 5.76 2.94
CA THR A 112 30.77 6.11 2.96
C THR A 112 30.46 7.51 2.43
N GLY A 113 31.48 8.33 2.18
CA GLY A 113 31.36 9.70 1.66
C GLY A 113 31.91 10.75 2.65
N PRO A 114 31.66 12.05 2.40
CA PRO A 114 30.97 12.58 1.21
C PRO A 114 31.83 12.49 -0.06
N TRP A 115 31.23 12.02 -1.15
CA TRP A 115 31.87 11.98 -2.48
C TRP A 115 31.41 13.15 -3.34
N SER A 116 32.37 13.90 -3.89
CA SER A 116 32.07 15.05 -4.75
C SER A 116 31.95 14.65 -6.23
N VAL A 117 30.73 14.35 -6.65
CA VAL A 117 30.39 14.02 -8.05
C VAL A 117 30.03 15.28 -8.82
N HIS A 118 30.53 15.41 -10.03
CA HIS A 118 30.22 16.54 -10.91
C HIS A 118 29.47 16.06 -12.14
N ILE A 119 28.26 16.59 -12.33
CA ILE A 119 27.39 16.31 -13.47
C ILE A 119 27.52 17.47 -14.45
N ARG A 120 28.03 17.19 -15.65
CA ARG A 120 28.26 18.20 -16.69
C ARG A 120 27.61 17.77 -18.00
N PRO A 121 27.17 18.72 -18.83
CA PRO A 121 26.85 18.40 -20.21
C PRO A 121 28.12 18.08 -20.99
N SER A 122 28.06 17.06 -21.85
CA SER A 122 29.18 16.65 -22.69
C SER A 122 29.72 17.85 -23.48
N GLY A 123 31.03 18.09 -23.39
CA GLY A 123 31.71 19.22 -24.06
C GLY A 123 31.74 20.54 -23.27
N PHE A 124 31.16 20.60 -22.06
CA PHE A 124 31.16 21.81 -21.23
C PHE A 124 31.94 21.62 -19.92
N SER A 125 32.63 22.68 -19.48
CA SER A 125 33.45 22.66 -18.26
C SER A 125 32.66 22.92 -16.97
N HIS A 126 31.51 23.58 -17.08
CA HIS A 126 30.64 23.92 -15.95
C HIS A 126 29.47 22.95 -15.85
N GLY A 127 29.05 22.66 -14.62
CA GLY A 127 27.91 21.79 -14.35
C GLY A 127 27.51 21.82 -12.88
N ALA A 128 26.72 20.84 -12.45
CA ALA A 128 26.24 20.73 -11.08
C ALA A 128 27.19 19.88 -10.22
N LYS A 129 27.42 20.30 -8.98
CA LYS A 129 28.17 19.56 -7.96
C LYS A 129 27.20 18.83 -7.05
N VAL A 130 27.44 17.54 -6.85
CA VAL A 130 26.64 16.66 -6.00
C VAL A 130 27.55 16.04 -4.94
N GLU A 131 27.33 16.37 -3.68
CA GLU A 131 27.99 15.72 -2.54
C GLU A 131 27.16 14.53 -2.09
N ILE A 132 27.70 13.30 -2.19
CA ILE A 132 26.95 12.07 -1.92
C ILE A 132 27.48 11.40 -0.66
N ASN A 133 26.60 11.13 0.30
CA ASN A 133 26.85 10.30 1.47
C ASN A 133 26.01 9.02 1.41
N VAL A 134 26.54 7.89 1.86
CA VAL A 134 25.80 6.62 1.96
C VAL A 134 25.50 6.30 3.42
N ASP A 135 24.21 6.29 3.76
CA ASP A 135 23.72 6.07 5.11
C ASP A 135 23.57 4.57 5.38
N CYS A 136 24.63 3.99 5.93
CA CYS A 136 24.72 2.58 6.32
C CYS A 136 24.30 2.30 7.77
N GLY A 137 24.41 3.32 8.63
CA GLY A 137 24.14 3.22 10.05
C GLY A 137 22.67 3.43 10.42
N CYS A 138 22.29 2.93 11.59
CA CYS A 138 21.08 3.36 12.26
C CYS A 138 21.44 4.41 13.31
N SER A 139 20.82 5.60 13.28
CA SER A 139 21.12 6.68 14.24
C SER A 139 20.81 6.32 15.70
N CYS A 140 20.04 5.27 15.95
CA CYS A 140 19.81 4.73 17.28
C CYS A 140 21.01 3.92 17.83
N LEU A 141 21.99 3.54 17.00
CA LEU A 141 23.19 2.85 17.45
C LEU A 141 24.12 3.79 18.24
N ASP A 142 24.04 5.09 17.95
CA ASP A 142 24.88 6.11 18.58
C ASP A 142 24.43 6.49 20.00
N ARG A 143 23.27 5.95 20.43
CA ARG A 143 22.67 6.26 21.73
C ARG A 143 22.35 4.98 22.53
N PRO A 144 23.37 4.19 22.88
CA PRO A 144 23.17 3.05 23.77
C PRO A 144 22.74 3.55 25.16
N GLU A 145 21.72 2.91 25.72
CA GLU A 145 21.25 3.19 27.08
C GLU A 145 21.76 2.09 28.03
N PRO A 146 22.91 2.28 28.71
CA PRO A 146 23.40 1.31 29.68
C PRO A 146 22.49 1.24 30.90
N HIS A 147 22.37 0.05 31.51
CA HIS A 147 21.48 -0.24 32.63
C HIS A 147 20.03 0.19 32.37
N SER A 148 19.54 -0.02 31.16
CA SER A 148 18.21 0.45 30.77
C SER A 148 17.10 -0.33 31.52
N PRO A 149 16.05 0.35 32.00
CA PRO A 149 14.85 -0.31 32.53
C PRO A 149 14.20 -1.27 31.53
N HIS A 150 14.38 -1.02 30.23
CA HIS A 150 13.91 -1.92 29.16
C HIS A 150 14.63 -3.28 29.16
N CYS A 151 15.84 -3.31 29.71
CA CYS A 151 16.68 -4.50 29.89
C CYS A 151 16.77 -4.90 31.36
N SER A 152 15.71 -4.63 32.14
CA SER A 152 15.63 -4.99 33.57
C SER A 152 16.81 -4.46 34.40
N LEU A 153 17.42 -3.35 33.98
CA LEU A 153 18.63 -2.76 34.58
C LEU A 153 19.90 -3.63 34.48
N HIS A 154 19.86 -4.74 33.75
CA HIS A 154 20.94 -5.73 33.61
C HIS A 154 21.41 -5.86 32.16
N GLY A 155 21.59 -4.72 31.50
CA GLY A 155 22.09 -4.67 30.14
C GLY A 155 21.98 -3.30 29.51
N THR A 156 22.48 -3.22 28.29
CA THR A 156 22.42 -2.03 27.45
C THR A 156 21.31 -2.15 26.42
N PHE A 157 20.44 -1.15 26.34
CA PHE A 157 19.38 -1.08 25.33
C PHE A 157 19.83 -0.25 24.13
N THR A 158 19.84 -0.86 22.94
CA THR A 158 20.24 -0.20 21.69
C THR A 158 19.31 -0.63 20.56
N CYS A 159 18.70 0.35 19.87
CA CYS A 159 17.80 0.10 18.72
C CYS A 159 16.72 -0.98 18.95
N GLY A 160 16.11 -1.03 20.14
CA GLY A 160 15.05 -2.01 20.44
C GLY A 160 15.55 -3.38 20.90
N LEU A 161 16.86 -3.55 21.08
CA LEU A 161 17.48 -4.79 21.52
C LEU A 161 18.24 -4.60 22.83
N CYS A 162 18.18 -5.62 23.69
CA CYS A 162 18.99 -5.68 24.90
C CYS A 162 20.24 -6.52 24.68
N THR A 163 21.39 -5.95 25.03
CA THR A 163 22.65 -6.67 25.24
C THR A 163 22.82 -6.84 26.74
N CYS A 164 22.64 -8.06 27.22
CA CYS A 164 22.64 -8.33 28.66
C CYS A 164 24.04 -8.30 29.26
N ASP A 165 24.10 -7.85 30.51
CA ASP A 165 25.30 -7.94 31.33
C ASP A 165 25.64 -9.41 31.63
N PRO A 166 26.89 -9.73 31.99
CA PRO A 166 27.26 -11.09 32.38
C PRO A 166 26.33 -11.65 33.46
N LEU A 167 25.97 -12.94 33.32
CA LEU A 167 25.05 -13.68 34.20
C LEU A 167 23.56 -13.31 34.11
N TYR A 168 23.17 -12.47 33.15
CA TYR A 168 21.76 -12.20 32.85
C TYR A 168 21.40 -12.63 31.43
N VAL A 169 20.20 -13.21 31.27
CA VAL A 169 19.73 -13.76 30.00
C VAL A 169 18.26 -13.41 29.73
N GLY A 170 17.83 -13.70 28.50
CA GLY A 170 16.49 -13.42 28.01
C GLY A 170 16.40 -12.11 27.22
N ALA A 171 15.29 -11.90 26.52
CA ALA A 171 15.11 -10.76 25.61
C ALA A 171 15.17 -9.38 26.30
N ARG A 172 14.97 -9.36 27.63
CA ARG A 172 15.01 -8.16 28.48
C ARG A 172 15.98 -8.31 29.66
N CYS A 173 16.87 -9.30 29.65
CA CYS A 173 17.85 -9.53 30.72
C CYS A 173 17.25 -9.66 32.12
N GLY A 174 16.02 -10.16 32.23
CA GLY A 174 15.29 -10.25 33.49
C GLY A 174 15.58 -11.51 34.30
N THR A 175 16.34 -12.46 33.74
CA THR A 175 16.62 -13.75 34.37
C THR A 175 18.09 -13.85 34.68
N HIS A 176 18.41 -14.06 35.96
CA HIS A 176 19.77 -14.37 36.37
C HIS A 176 20.07 -15.84 36.08
N VAL A 177 21.27 -16.15 35.59
CA VAL A 177 21.65 -17.51 35.18
C VAL A 177 21.54 -18.50 36.35
N SER A 178 21.76 -18.07 37.60
CA SER A 178 21.56 -18.92 38.80
C SER A 178 20.10 -19.24 39.12
N SER A 179 19.13 -18.48 38.60
CA SER A 179 17.70 -18.79 38.81
C SER A 179 17.20 -19.89 37.87
N LEU A 180 18.06 -20.36 36.97
CA LEU A 180 17.87 -21.56 36.17
C LEU A 180 18.44 -22.81 36.88
N GLU A 181 18.75 -22.73 38.18
CA GLU A 181 19.44 -23.78 38.96
C GLU A 181 18.65 -25.07 39.22
N GLU A 182 17.45 -25.24 38.65
CA GLU A 182 16.91 -26.60 38.47
C GLU A 182 17.51 -27.31 37.23
N ASP A 183 18.29 -26.60 36.41
CA ASP A 183 18.87 -27.06 35.14
C ASP A 183 20.34 -26.61 34.94
N ALA A 184 21.08 -26.32 36.03
CA ALA A 184 22.46 -25.79 35.97
C ALA A 184 23.49 -26.73 35.32
N ASN A 185 23.12 -27.97 35.00
CA ASN A 185 23.94 -28.93 34.27
C ASN A 185 23.45 -29.22 32.83
N ASP A 186 22.37 -28.58 32.35
CA ASP A 186 21.96 -28.69 30.94
C ASP A 186 22.52 -27.50 30.14
N PRO A 187 23.63 -27.68 29.38
CA PRO A 187 24.18 -26.62 28.54
C PRO A 187 23.21 -26.14 27.45
N GLU A 188 22.13 -26.88 27.17
CA GLU A 188 21.14 -26.56 26.15
C GLU A 188 19.87 -25.88 26.71
N ALA A 189 19.79 -25.62 28.02
CA ALA A 189 18.67 -24.92 28.65
C ALA A 189 18.30 -23.58 27.98
N PRO A 190 19.24 -22.72 27.53
CA PRO A 190 18.92 -21.47 26.82
C PRO A 190 18.24 -21.66 25.46
N CYS A 191 18.25 -22.88 24.92
CA CYS A 191 17.63 -23.26 23.67
C CYS A 191 16.25 -23.91 23.85
N ARG A 192 15.74 -24.00 25.08
CA ARG A 192 14.39 -24.47 25.39
C ARG A 192 13.43 -23.29 25.57
N LYS A 193 12.20 -23.44 25.05
CA LYS A 193 11.14 -22.42 25.20
C LYS A 193 10.63 -22.32 26.65
N GLY A 194 10.79 -23.37 27.43
CA GLY A 194 10.40 -23.46 28.84
C GLY A 194 10.81 -24.80 29.45
N PRO A 195 10.55 -25.01 30.76
CA PRO A 195 10.90 -26.24 31.46
C PRO A 195 10.29 -27.47 30.78
N GLY A 196 11.11 -28.49 30.51
CA GLY A 196 10.68 -29.73 29.84
C GLY A 196 10.37 -29.60 28.34
N ALA A 197 10.48 -28.42 27.74
CA ALA A 197 10.30 -28.25 26.30
C ALA A 197 11.51 -28.83 25.54
N PRO A 198 11.32 -29.37 24.32
CA PRO A 198 12.43 -29.85 23.50
C PRO A 198 13.37 -28.70 23.11
N VAL A 199 14.67 -29.00 23.06
CA VAL A 199 15.71 -28.10 22.54
C VAL A 199 15.34 -27.68 21.13
N CYS A 200 15.29 -26.37 20.87
CA CYS A 200 14.99 -25.80 19.57
C CYS A 200 13.71 -26.36 18.93
N SER A 201 12.68 -26.62 19.75
CA SER A 201 11.41 -27.22 19.32
C SER A 201 11.57 -28.57 18.60
N GLY A 202 12.72 -29.23 18.75
CA GLY A 202 13.10 -30.42 18.00
C GLY A 202 13.37 -30.19 16.50
N LYS A 203 13.55 -28.93 16.08
CA LYS A 203 13.73 -28.50 14.68
C LYS A 203 15.07 -27.78 14.45
N GLY A 204 16.05 -28.01 15.33
CA GLY A 204 17.37 -27.39 15.25
C GLY A 204 18.34 -27.97 16.27
N LEU A 205 19.58 -27.48 16.21
CA LEU A 205 20.65 -27.78 17.15
C LEU A 205 20.92 -26.57 18.05
N CYS A 206 21.33 -26.80 19.30
CA CYS A 206 21.76 -25.74 20.18
C CYS A 206 23.27 -25.51 20.02
N GLU A 207 23.65 -24.36 19.47
CA GLU A 207 25.04 -23.93 19.32
C GLU A 207 25.25 -22.64 20.11
N ASP A 208 26.17 -22.65 21.07
CA ASP A 208 26.52 -21.49 21.91
C ASP A 208 25.32 -20.79 22.57
N GLY A 209 24.30 -21.56 22.99
CA GLY A 209 23.08 -21.04 23.62
C GLY A 209 22.04 -20.46 22.64
N TYR A 210 22.23 -20.69 21.35
CA TYR A 210 21.33 -20.29 20.27
C TYR A 210 20.88 -21.48 19.43
N CYS A 211 19.64 -21.42 18.94
CA CYS A 211 19.13 -22.44 18.05
C CYS A 211 19.55 -22.18 16.60
N VAL A 212 20.23 -23.15 16.01
CA VAL A 212 20.47 -23.24 14.58
C VAL A 212 19.41 -24.16 13.99
N CYS A 213 18.47 -23.58 13.23
CA CYS A 213 17.32 -24.32 12.72
C CYS A 213 17.71 -25.22 11.54
N ASN A 214 17.12 -26.40 11.49
CA ASN A 214 17.35 -27.36 10.42
C ASN A 214 16.90 -26.80 9.08
N GLU A 215 17.70 -27.05 8.05
CA GLU A 215 17.33 -26.78 6.66
C GLU A 215 16.56 -27.97 6.10
N LEU A 216 15.56 -27.70 5.25
CA LEU A 216 14.83 -28.74 4.53
C LEU A 216 15.41 -28.89 3.13
N GLU A 217 16.16 -29.97 2.90
CA GLU A 217 16.74 -30.27 1.60
C GLU A 217 15.69 -30.33 0.49
N ASN A 218 15.99 -29.72 -0.67
CA ASN A 218 15.15 -29.71 -1.87
C ASN A 218 13.75 -29.10 -1.69
N SER A 219 13.56 -28.19 -0.72
CA SER A 219 12.31 -27.45 -0.55
C SER A 219 12.57 -25.97 -0.26
N SER A 220 11.60 -25.11 -0.58
CA SER A 220 11.58 -23.70 -0.14
C SER A 220 11.16 -23.54 1.33
N GLY A 221 10.94 -24.66 2.02
CA GLY A 221 10.56 -24.70 3.43
C GLY A 221 11.73 -24.41 4.36
N ARG A 222 11.49 -23.66 5.42
CA ARG A 222 12.48 -23.35 6.46
C ARG A 222 11.84 -23.25 7.83
N PHE A 223 12.57 -23.71 8.84
CA PHE A 223 12.27 -23.41 10.24
C PHE A 223 12.90 -22.07 10.64
N SER A 224 12.26 -21.38 11.58
CA SER A 224 12.68 -20.05 12.07
C SER A 224 12.13 -19.79 13.47
N GLY A 225 12.54 -18.68 14.09
CA GLY A 225 12.17 -18.34 15.47
C GLY A 225 13.34 -18.51 16.43
N ARG A 226 13.19 -18.06 17.69
CA ARG A 226 14.24 -18.12 18.72
C ARG A 226 14.59 -19.56 19.07
N PHE A 227 13.61 -20.43 18.95
CA PHE A 227 13.62 -21.84 19.32
C PHE A 227 13.18 -22.72 18.13
N CYS A 228 13.32 -22.24 16.88
CA CYS A 228 12.90 -22.94 15.66
C CYS A 228 11.42 -23.38 15.65
N GLU A 229 10.57 -22.64 16.35
CA GLU A 229 9.16 -22.93 16.57
C GLU A 229 8.25 -22.56 15.40
N CYS A 230 8.75 -21.76 14.46
CA CYS A 230 8.00 -21.27 13.32
C CYS A 230 8.47 -21.91 12.01
N ASN A 231 7.60 -21.98 11.03
CA ASN A 231 7.94 -22.35 9.66
C ASN A 231 7.16 -21.50 8.64
N ASN A 232 7.51 -21.64 7.36
CA ASN A 232 6.87 -20.94 6.24
C ASN A 232 6.06 -21.88 5.32
N PHE A 233 5.66 -23.06 5.81
CA PHE A 233 4.94 -24.05 4.99
C PHE A 233 3.70 -24.64 5.66
N GLU A 234 3.42 -24.33 6.92
CA GLU A 234 2.21 -24.73 7.65
C GLU A 234 1.21 -23.57 7.75
N CYS A 235 0.80 -22.98 6.61
CA CYS A 235 -0.26 -21.97 6.56
C CYS A 235 -1.51 -22.48 5.84
N PRO A 236 -2.66 -21.78 5.93
CA PRO A 236 -3.85 -22.11 5.15
C PRO A 236 -3.53 -22.24 3.65
N LEU A 237 -4.04 -23.32 3.05
CA LEU A 237 -3.97 -23.52 1.61
C LEU A 237 -5.28 -23.07 0.97
N ARG A 238 -5.17 -22.35 -0.14
CA ARG A 238 -6.30 -22.05 -1.02
C ARG A 238 -5.92 -22.36 -2.46
N ASN A 239 -6.79 -23.09 -3.15
CA ASN A 239 -6.57 -23.58 -4.52
C ASN A 239 -5.20 -24.26 -4.69
N GLY A 240 -4.79 -25.05 -3.69
CA GLY A 240 -3.52 -25.78 -3.68
C GLY A 240 -2.28 -24.93 -3.44
N SER A 241 -2.41 -23.62 -3.17
CA SER A 241 -1.29 -22.72 -2.88
C SER A 241 -1.36 -22.22 -1.44
N LEU A 242 -0.22 -22.18 -0.75
CA LEU A 242 -0.09 -21.54 0.56
C LEU A 242 -0.49 -20.07 0.44
N CYS A 243 -1.35 -19.60 1.36
CA CYS A 243 -1.85 -18.23 1.35
C CYS A 243 -2.44 -17.81 0.00
N GLY A 244 -3.10 -18.75 -0.69
CA GLY A 244 -3.71 -18.54 -2.00
C GLY A 244 -2.73 -18.14 -3.10
N GLY A 245 -1.42 -18.25 -2.86
CA GLY A 245 -0.37 -17.70 -3.73
C GLY A 245 -0.28 -16.17 -3.69
N GLN A 246 -1.05 -15.52 -2.79
CA GLN A 246 -1.20 -14.07 -2.70
C GLN A 246 -0.68 -13.50 -1.38
N GLY A 247 0.17 -14.25 -0.69
CA GLY A 247 0.78 -13.85 0.57
C GLY A 247 1.93 -14.75 0.96
N ASP A 248 2.72 -14.27 1.92
CA ASP A 248 3.81 -15.02 2.51
C ASP A 248 3.30 -15.79 3.75
N CYS A 249 3.72 -17.06 3.88
CA CYS A 249 3.43 -17.85 5.06
C CYS A 249 4.44 -17.56 6.17
N GLU A 250 3.94 -17.16 7.34
CA GLU A 250 4.78 -16.73 8.46
C GLU A 250 4.26 -17.30 9.77
N CYS A 251 4.93 -18.35 10.26
CA CYS A 251 4.62 -18.97 11.56
C CYS A 251 3.13 -19.35 11.69
N GLY A 252 2.57 -19.95 10.64
CA GLY A 252 1.18 -20.40 10.61
C GLY A 252 0.16 -19.34 10.18
N GLN A 253 0.58 -18.12 9.88
CA GLN A 253 -0.30 -17.04 9.45
C GLN A 253 0.07 -16.52 8.06
N CYS A 254 -0.94 -16.20 7.25
CA CYS A 254 -0.73 -15.61 5.95
C CYS A 254 -0.61 -14.09 6.03
N VAL A 255 0.49 -13.57 5.49
CA VAL A 255 0.70 -12.14 5.32
C VAL A 255 0.42 -11.76 3.87
N CYS A 256 -0.78 -11.20 3.66
CA CYS A 256 -1.25 -10.91 2.31
C CYS A 256 -0.50 -9.76 1.65
N MET A 257 -0.23 -9.94 0.35
CA MET A 257 0.26 -8.89 -0.53
C MET A 257 -0.73 -7.73 -0.61
N ASN A 258 -0.25 -6.57 -1.07
CA ASN A 258 -1.13 -5.41 -1.27
C ASN A 258 -2.24 -5.75 -2.27
N GLY A 259 -3.47 -5.36 -1.94
CA GLY A 259 -4.64 -5.70 -2.75
C GLY A 259 -5.26 -7.06 -2.40
N TRP A 260 -4.74 -7.78 -1.40
CA TRP A 260 -5.32 -9.05 -0.94
C TRP A 260 -5.59 -9.04 0.57
N THR A 261 -6.60 -9.81 0.98
CA THR A 261 -7.08 -9.90 2.36
C THR A 261 -7.66 -11.29 2.66
N GLY A 262 -8.02 -11.50 3.93
CA GLY A 262 -8.49 -12.78 4.45
C GLY A 262 -7.36 -13.62 5.05
N ASP A 263 -7.73 -14.62 5.86
CA ASP A 263 -6.78 -15.45 6.62
C ASP A 263 -5.90 -16.34 5.72
N ASP A 264 -6.33 -16.57 4.48
CA ASP A 264 -5.63 -17.30 3.43
C ASP A 264 -5.24 -16.41 2.24
N CYS A 265 -5.37 -15.09 2.37
CA CYS A 265 -5.14 -14.11 1.31
C CYS A 265 -5.93 -14.35 0.01
N GLY A 266 -7.05 -15.06 0.09
CA GLY A 266 -7.84 -15.42 -1.06
C GLY A 266 -8.74 -14.30 -1.62
N CYS A 267 -8.91 -13.21 -0.88
CA CYS A 267 -9.87 -12.16 -1.23
C CYS A 267 -9.15 -10.95 -1.83
N SER A 268 -9.45 -10.64 -3.09
CA SER A 268 -8.96 -9.41 -3.73
C SER A 268 -9.72 -8.19 -3.19
N MET A 269 -8.98 -7.14 -2.85
CA MET A 269 -9.53 -5.82 -2.50
C MET A 269 -9.79 -4.95 -3.73
N ASP A 270 -9.50 -5.42 -4.94
CA ASP A 270 -9.81 -4.67 -6.16
C ASP A 270 -11.33 -4.56 -6.33
N PRO A 271 -11.93 -3.35 -6.27
CA PRO A 271 -13.35 -3.19 -6.47
C PRO A 271 -13.74 -3.22 -7.95
N ALA A 272 -12.80 -3.21 -8.90
CA ALA A 272 -13.07 -3.24 -10.34
C ALA A 272 -14.00 -4.38 -10.78
N PRO A 273 -13.81 -5.65 -10.38
CA PRO A 273 -14.77 -6.72 -10.68
C PRO A 273 -16.16 -6.49 -10.09
N CYS A 274 -16.30 -5.59 -9.11
CA CYS A 274 -17.59 -5.20 -8.53
C CYS A 274 -18.12 -3.86 -9.07
N ARG A 275 -17.38 -3.16 -9.94
CA ARG A 275 -17.82 -1.88 -10.52
C ARG A 275 -18.59 -2.14 -11.81
N SER A 276 -19.88 -1.81 -11.75
CA SER A 276 -20.73 -1.64 -12.94
C SER A 276 -20.92 -0.15 -13.21
N GLU A 277 -20.91 0.25 -14.48
CA GLU A 277 -21.18 1.62 -14.90
C GLU A 277 -22.64 2.05 -14.62
N ASN A 278 -23.57 1.14 -14.27
CA ASN A 278 -25.01 1.41 -14.30
C ASN A 278 -25.87 0.79 -13.15
N GLN A 279 -25.43 0.79 -11.89
CA GLN A 279 -26.26 0.39 -10.72
C GLN A 279 -26.95 -0.98 -10.87
N LEU A 280 -26.27 -1.99 -11.41
CA LEU A 280 -26.81 -3.34 -11.57
C LEU A 280 -26.31 -4.32 -10.47
N ILE A 281 -27.07 -5.37 -10.18
CA ILE A 281 -26.82 -6.40 -9.14
C ILE A 281 -26.42 -7.75 -9.78
N GLY A 282 -25.44 -8.41 -9.19
CA GLY A 282 -24.86 -9.72 -9.56
C GLY A 282 -23.33 -9.65 -9.51
N PRO A 283 -22.57 -10.77 -9.46
CA PRO A 283 -21.11 -10.71 -9.54
C PRO A 283 -20.62 -10.07 -10.86
N LEU A 284 -21.50 -9.99 -11.88
CA LEU A 284 -21.30 -9.27 -13.14
C LEU A 284 -22.30 -8.11 -13.31
N CYS A 285 -23.04 -7.78 -12.26
CA CYS A 285 -24.07 -6.73 -12.29
C CYS A 285 -25.08 -6.96 -13.44
N GLU A 286 -25.65 -8.16 -13.53
CA GLU A 286 -26.54 -8.62 -14.61
C GLU A 286 -28.05 -8.38 -14.34
N SER A 287 -28.40 -7.96 -13.12
CA SER A 287 -29.77 -7.71 -12.68
C SER A 287 -29.95 -6.28 -12.21
N CYS A 288 -30.59 -5.40 -13.00
CA CYS A 288 -31.07 -4.09 -12.51
C CYS A 288 -32.59 -3.99 -12.61
N PRO A 289 -33.30 -4.48 -11.59
CA PRO A 289 -34.75 -4.47 -11.60
C PRO A 289 -35.39 -3.14 -11.13
N THR A 290 -34.68 -2.17 -10.51
CA THR A 290 -35.37 -1.14 -9.69
C THR A 290 -34.78 0.29 -9.54
N CYS A 291 -33.84 0.80 -10.34
CA CYS A 291 -33.34 2.17 -10.09
C CYS A 291 -33.91 3.27 -11.03
N SER A 292 -35.08 3.80 -10.62
CA SER A 292 -35.68 5.18 -10.70
C SER A 292 -35.23 6.22 -11.77
N ASN A 293 -36.11 6.94 -12.51
CA ASN A 293 -37.54 7.23 -12.24
C ASN A 293 -38.36 7.81 -13.44
N ARG A 294 -38.28 7.26 -14.67
CA ARG A 294 -39.15 7.75 -15.77
C ARG A 294 -40.66 7.67 -15.50
N CYS A 295 -41.11 6.71 -14.69
CA CYS A 295 -42.49 6.67 -14.23
C CYS A 295 -42.85 7.89 -13.35
N GLN A 296 -41.92 8.41 -12.53
CA GLN A 296 -42.18 9.65 -11.79
C GLN A 296 -42.21 10.85 -12.74
N ASP A 297 -41.29 10.94 -13.72
CA ASP A 297 -41.21 12.05 -14.67
C ASP A 297 -42.51 12.24 -15.46
N HIS A 298 -43.22 11.14 -15.74
CA HIS A 298 -44.48 11.16 -16.49
C HIS A 298 -45.73 11.11 -15.62
N SER A 299 -45.59 10.89 -14.30
CA SER A 299 -46.72 10.71 -13.39
C SER A 299 -47.64 11.94 -13.31
N SER A 300 -47.05 13.13 -13.22
CA SER A 300 -47.79 14.40 -13.16
C SER A 300 -48.59 14.66 -14.42
N CYS A 301 -48.00 14.44 -15.60
CA CYS A 301 -48.68 14.60 -16.88
C CYS A 301 -49.78 13.56 -17.13
N ALA A 302 -49.53 12.30 -16.77
CA ALA A 302 -50.51 11.23 -16.91
C ALA A 302 -51.75 11.51 -16.02
N GLU A 303 -51.52 11.96 -14.79
CA GLU A 303 -52.60 12.26 -13.86
C GLU A 303 -53.41 13.50 -14.28
N CYS A 304 -52.75 14.61 -14.61
CA CYS A 304 -53.45 15.87 -14.90
C CYS A 304 -54.27 15.81 -16.20
N LYS A 305 -53.79 15.08 -17.22
CA LYS A 305 -54.47 14.97 -18.51
C LYS A 305 -55.78 14.17 -18.45
N VAL A 306 -55.87 13.19 -17.55
CA VAL A 306 -57.03 12.28 -17.48
C VAL A 306 -57.96 12.64 -16.33
N PHE A 307 -57.43 12.94 -15.15
CA PHE A 307 -58.22 13.15 -13.94
C PHE A 307 -58.42 14.63 -13.58
N GLN A 308 -58.02 15.55 -14.47
CA GLN A 308 -58.26 17.00 -14.38
C GLN A 308 -57.89 17.61 -13.01
N THR A 309 -56.75 17.20 -12.46
CA THR A 309 -56.20 17.76 -11.24
C THR A 309 -55.70 19.20 -11.46
N HIS A 310 -55.90 20.10 -10.49
CA HIS A 310 -55.61 21.53 -10.67
C HIS A 310 -54.10 21.79 -10.92
N ARG A 311 -53.81 22.34 -12.12
CA ARG A 311 -52.50 22.68 -12.75
C ARG A 311 -51.77 21.53 -13.45
N CYS A 312 -52.20 21.23 -14.68
CA CYS A 312 -51.39 20.54 -15.66
C CYS A 312 -50.32 21.51 -16.20
N GLU A 313 -49.04 21.17 -16.05
CA GLU A 313 -47.94 22.00 -16.56
C GLU A 313 -48.03 22.16 -18.08
N GLU A 314 -47.59 23.30 -18.62
CA GLU A 314 -47.66 23.59 -20.06
C GLU A 314 -46.93 22.54 -20.91
N GLU A 315 -45.85 21.96 -20.38
CA GLU A 315 -45.06 20.91 -21.04
C GLU A 315 -45.85 19.61 -21.24
N CYS A 316 -46.83 19.34 -20.38
CA CYS A 316 -47.72 18.18 -20.52
C CYS A 316 -48.65 18.31 -21.74
N ARG A 317 -48.85 19.51 -22.32
CA ARG A 317 -49.71 19.70 -23.51
C ARG A 317 -49.24 18.89 -24.71
N LEU A 318 -47.93 18.70 -24.85
CA LEU A 318 -47.30 17.97 -25.95
C LEU A 318 -47.50 16.46 -25.89
N TYR A 319 -48.00 15.93 -24.78
CA TYR A 319 -48.30 14.50 -24.66
C TYR A 319 -49.67 14.17 -25.24
N THR A 320 -49.69 13.14 -26.09
CA THR A 320 -50.93 12.52 -26.58
C THR A 320 -51.34 11.42 -25.62
N VAL A 321 -52.62 11.33 -25.27
CA VAL A 321 -53.13 10.35 -24.30
C VAL A 321 -54.13 9.41 -24.96
N SER A 322 -53.96 8.10 -24.73
CA SER A 322 -54.94 7.06 -25.01
C SER A 322 -55.49 6.49 -23.70
N LEU A 323 -56.78 6.14 -23.67
CA LEU A 323 -57.45 5.65 -22.47
C LEU A 323 -57.77 4.16 -22.62
N VAL A 324 -57.52 3.39 -21.57
CA VAL A 324 -57.87 1.96 -21.48
C VAL A 324 -58.74 1.68 -20.28
N ASP A 325 -59.55 0.62 -20.36
CA ASP A 325 -60.51 0.26 -19.31
C ASP A 325 -59.85 -0.49 -18.14
N THR A 326 -58.87 -1.35 -18.41
CA THR A 326 -58.18 -2.15 -17.38
C THR A 326 -56.66 -2.03 -17.42
N VAL A 327 -55.98 -2.39 -16.33
CA VAL A 327 -54.51 -2.39 -16.22
C VAL A 327 -53.87 -3.40 -17.18
N ASP A 328 -54.58 -4.48 -17.53
CA ASP A 328 -54.08 -5.52 -18.43
C ASP A 328 -53.98 -5.07 -19.88
N ASP A 329 -54.76 -4.05 -20.25
CA ASP A 329 -54.73 -3.43 -21.57
C ASP A 329 -53.55 -2.45 -21.74
N LEU A 330 -52.78 -2.19 -20.68
CA LEU A 330 -51.61 -1.31 -20.76
C LEU A 330 -50.41 -2.01 -21.40
N PRO A 331 -49.72 -1.38 -22.37
CA PRO A 331 -48.45 -1.88 -22.87
C PRO A 331 -47.33 -1.73 -21.83
N ALA A 332 -46.22 -2.44 -22.04
CA ALA A 332 -45.02 -2.26 -21.23
C ALA A 332 -44.26 -0.99 -21.68
N PRO A 333 -43.61 -0.22 -20.77
CA PRO A 333 -43.55 -0.43 -19.32
C PRO A 333 -44.82 0.06 -18.58
N ARG A 334 -45.31 -0.73 -17.63
CA ARG A 334 -46.49 -0.42 -16.80
C ARG A 334 -46.06 0.29 -15.52
N CYS A 335 -46.50 1.52 -15.34
CA CYS A 335 -46.28 2.35 -14.17
C CYS A 335 -47.51 2.32 -13.24
N ARG A 336 -47.28 2.24 -11.93
CA ARG A 336 -48.31 2.31 -10.88
C ARG A 336 -47.99 3.45 -9.94
N MET A 337 -48.78 4.52 -9.94
CA MET A 337 -48.52 5.74 -9.17
C MET A 337 -49.64 6.07 -8.20
N PHE A 338 -49.30 6.82 -7.17
CA PHE A 338 -50.23 7.27 -6.13
C PHE A 338 -50.58 8.75 -6.34
N SER A 339 -51.87 9.03 -6.41
CA SER A 339 -52.41 10.37 -6.46
C SER A 339 -52.32 11.02 -5.08
N ARG A 340 -51.64 12.17 -4.98
CA ARG A 340 -51.52 12.92 -3.73
C ARG A 340 -52.81 13.64 -3.32
N GLN A 341 -53.80 13.74 -4.21
CA GLN A 341 -55.01 14.53 -3.98
C GLN A 341 -56.13 13.73 -3.33
N ASP A 342 -56.36 12.52 -3.83
CA ASP A 342 -57.47 11.65 -3.42
C ASP A 342 -56.99 10.35 -2.78
N SER A 343 -55.67 10.16 -2.63
CA SER A 343 -55.05 8.94 -2.10
C SER A 343 -55.39 7.66 -2.90
N CYS A 344 -55.80 7.81 -4.15
CA CYS A 344 -56.08 6.70 -5.05
C CYS A 344 -54.85 6.32 -5.88
N VAL A 345 -54.86 5.11 -6.42
CA VAL A 345 -53.79 4.60 -7.30
C VAL A 345 -54.24 4.69 -8.76
N PHE A 346 -53.35 5.15 -9.63
CA PHE A 346 -53.60 5.17 -11.07
C PHE A 346 -52.47 4.46 -11.82
N HIS A 347 -52.82 3.88 -12.97
CA HIS A 347 -51.92 3.09 -13.78
C HIS A 347 -51.78 3.71 -15.17
N PHE A 348 -50.55 3.69 -15.69
CA PHE A 348 -50.28 4.17 -17.04
C PHE A 348 -49.03 3.52 -17.64
N SER A 349 -48.86 3.67 -18.93
CA SER A 349 -47.62 3.36 -19.65
C SER A 349 -47.18 4.56 -20.47
N TYR A 350 -45.90 4.62 -20.81
CA TYR A 350 -45.34 5.70 -21.62
C TYR A 350 -44.51 5.15 -22.78
N SER A 351 -44.47 5.92 -23.87
CA SER A 351 -43.62 5.67 -25.03
C SER A 351 -42.60 6.80 -25.20
N SER A 352 -41.49 6.52 -25.89
CA SER A 352 -40.48 7.51 -26.27
C SER A 352 -41.02 8.63 -27.17
N SER A 353 -42.17 8.42 -27.83
CA SER A 353 -42.83 9.40 -28.70
C SER A 353 -43.76 10.39 -27.97
N LYS A 354 -43.60 10.60 -26.66
CA LYS A 354 -44.49 11.43 -25.83
C LYS A 354 -45.96 10.98 -25.88
N HIS A 355 -46.17 9.67 -25.98
CA HIS A 355 -47.50 9.07 -25.90
C HIS A 355 -47.69 8.40 -24.54
N LEU A 356 -48.81 8.68 -23.86
CA LEU A 356 -49.22 8.06 -22.61
C LEU A 356 -50.47 7.22 -22.86
N THR A 357 -50.52 6.02 -22.28
CA THR A 357 -51.75 5.22 -22.19
C THR A 357 -52.11 5.12 -20.72
N VAL A 358 -53.31 5.54 -20.33
CA VAL A 358 -53.72 5.70 -18.93
C VAL A 358 -55.04 4.97 -18.69
N THR A 359 -55.23 4.37 -17.51
CA THR A 359 -56.51 3.76 -17.14
C THR A 359 -57.58 4.83 -16.93
N LYS A 360 -58.82 4.56 -17.33
CA LYS A 360 -59.95 5.50 -17.19
C LYS A 360 -60.35 5.79 -15.74
N SER A 361 -60.07 4.86 -14.82
CA SER A 361 -60.43 4.97 -13.41
C SER A 361 -59.19 4.85 -12.51
N LYS A 362 -59.28 5.46 -11.31
CA LYS A 362 -58.31 5.25 -10.22
C LYS A 362 -58.84 4.16 -9.29
N GLU A 363 -57.94 3.36 -8.74
CA GLU A 363 -58.22 2.40 -7.68
C GLU A 363 -58.09 3.11 -6.33
N CYS A 364 -59.22 3.49 -5.74
CA CYS A 364 -59.27 4.12 -4.42
C CYS A 364 -59.54 3.05 -3.34
N PRO A 365 -58.85 3.08 -2.19
CA PRO A 365 -59.21 2.23 -1.06
C PRO A 365 -60.65 2.59 -0.60
N GLY A 366 -61.54 1.59 -0.59
CA GLY A 366 -62.99 1.79 -0.62
C GLY A 366 -63.57 2.71 0.46
N THR A 367 -64.38 3.68 0.00
CA THR A 367 -65.74 3.83 0.55
C THR A 367 -66.52 2.57 0.19
N THR A 368 -67.05 1.89 1.20
CA THR A 368 -67.96 0.74 1.14
C THR A 368 -69.04 0.85 0.09
#